data_AF-A0ABD5ML50-F1
#
_entry.id   AF-A0ABD5ML50-F1
#
_cell.length_a   1.000
_cell.length_b   1.000
_cell.length_c   1.000
_cell.angle_alpha   90.00
_cell.angle_beta   90.00
_cell.angle_gamma   90.00
#
_symmetry.space_group_name_H-M   'P 1'
#
loop_
_entity.id
_entity.type
_entity.pdbx_description
1 polymer ?
#
loop_
_entity_poly.entity_id
_entity_poly.type
_entity_poly.pdbx_seq_one_letter_code
_entity_poly.pdbx_strand_id
1 'polypeptide(L)'
;MIRALRQAARDAASTALGVALVAALLFAVVGVWPPMVAVESGSMEPHMERGDLIVVSEPARFGGDGVAGVRTAHEAPAEHRTFGARGDVIVFSSPALPGTPIIHRAHFHVEAGENWYDEANPEYLPPGVDSCAELTDCPAPRSGFITKGDANARYDQVNGNSPIVTRDRIRSEARVRIPMLGHIRLTLAGE
;
A
#
# COMPACT_ATOMS: atom_id res chain seq x y z
N MET A 1 15.71 -29.83 39.39
CA MET A 1 14.55 -29.10 38.81
C MET A 1 14.70 -27.58 38.85
N ILE A 2 14.88 -26.92 40.01
CA ILE A 2 14.88 -25.44 40.11
C ILE A 2 15.95 -24.74 39.24
N ARG A 3 17.18 -25.29 39.16
CA ARG A 3 18.24 -24.74 38.30
C ARG A 3 17.90 -24.82 36.80
N ALA A 4 17.32 -25.93 36.36
CA ALA A 4 16.91 -26.12 34.96
C ALA A 4 15.77 -25.16 34.57
N LEU A 5 14.79 -24.96 35.45
CA LEU A 5 13.71 -23.98 35.25
C LEU A 5 14.24 -22.53 35.17
N ARG A 6 15.18 -22.16 36.04
CA ARG A 6 15.83 -20.83 36.00
C ARG A 6 16.65 -20.63 34.73
N GLN A 7 17.33 -21.68 34.26
CA GLN A 7 18.10 -21.62 33.01
C GLN A 7 17.16 -21.43 31.82
N ALA A 8 16.13 -22.27 31.68
CA ALA A 8 15.14 -22.14 30.63
C ALA A 8 14.45 -20.77 30.62
N ALA A 9 14.13 -20.21 31.80
CA ALA A 9 13.55 -18.88 31.90
C ALA A 9 14.52 -17.77 31.45
N ARG A 10 15.81 -17.88 31.76
CA ARG A 10 16.83 -16.92 31.29
C ARG A 10 17.05 -17.01 29.79
N ASP A 11 17.09 -18.22 29.25
CA ASP A 11 17.27 -18.44 27.81
C ASP A 11 16.07 -17.91 27.03
N ALA A 12 14.85 -18.17 27.53
CA ALA A 12 13.62 -17.60 26.99
C ALA A 12 13.60 -16.07 27.08
N ALA A 13 13.97 -15.49 28.22
CA ALA A 13 14.02 -14.03 28.39
C ALA A 13 15.07 -13.37 27.47
N SER A 14 16.24 -13.98 27.33
CA SER A 14 17.29 -13.49 26.44
C SER A 14 16.87 -13.55 24.98
N THR A 15 16.20 -14.64 24.59
CA THR A 15 15.63 -14.79 23.23
C THR A 15 14.54 -13.76 22.98
N ALA A 16 13.60 -13.59 23.91
CA ALA A 16 12.53 -12.61 23.82
C ALA A 16 13.09 -11.17 23.74
N LEU A 17 14.12 -10.85 24.53
CA LEU A 17 14.80 -9.57 24.46
C LEU A 17 15.46 -9.36 23.10
N GLY A 18 16.16 -10.37 22.57
CA GLY A 18 16.75 -10.32 21.23
C GLY A 18 15.72 -10.04 20.14
N VAL A 19 14.60 -10.78 20.14
CA VAL A 19 13.49 -10.57 19.19
C VAL A 19 12.89 -9.17 19.34
N ALA A 20 12.66 -8.71 20.57
CA ALA A 20 12.12 -7.37 20.83
C ALA A 20 13.06 -6.26 20.33
N LEU A 21 14.38 -6.42 20.50
CA LEU A 21 15.38 -5.48 19.99
C LEU A 21 15.40 -5.45 18.46
N VAL A 22 15.31 -6.60 17.80
CA VAL A 22 15.22 -6.67 16.33
C VAL A 22 13.91 -6.03 15.83
N ALA A 23 12.78 -6.34 16.45
CA ALA A 23 11.49 -5.75 16.10
C ALA A 23 11.48 -4.23 16.31
N ALA A 24 12.02 -3.75 17.43
CA ALA A 24 12.16 -2.32 17.72
C ALA A 24 13.09 -1.63 16.72
N LEU A 25 14.20 -2.27 16.33
CA LEU A 25 15.10 -1.74 15.31
C LEU A 25 14.41 -1.63 13.95
N LEU A 26 13.69 -2.68 13.51
CA LEU A 26 12.93 -2.66 12.26
C LEU A 26 11.87 -1.56 12.27
N PHE A 27 11.08 -1.47 13.35
CA PHE A 27 10.09 -0.41 13.52
C PHE A 27 10.74 0.98 13.52
N ALA A 28 11.86 1.15 14.21
CA ALA A 28 12.61 2.41 14.22
C ALA A 28 13.18 2.76 12.84
N VAL A 29 13.45 1.80 11.96
CA VAL A 29 13.87 2.08 10.58
C VAL A 29 12.68 2.45 9.71
N VAL A 30 11.64 1.61 9.65
CA VAL A 30 10.56 1.74 8.67
C VAL A 30 9.34 2.56 9.13
N GLY A 31 9.14 2.73 10.44
CA GLY A 31 8.03 3.50 11.02
C GLY A 31 6.68 2.77 11.07
N VAL A 32 6.58 1.55 10.55
CA VAL A 32 5.33 0.77 10.50
C VAL A 32 5.53 -0.67 10.96
N TRP A 33 4.49 -1.26 11.53
CA TRP A 33 4.44 -2.67 11.87
C TRP A 33 3.15 -3.31 11.33
N PRO A 34 3.20 -4.46 10.65
CA PRO A 34 4.40 -5.20 10.25
C PRO A 34 5.22 -4.46 9.17
N PRO A 35 6.55 -4.65 9.10
CA PRO A 35 7.43 -3.95 8.15
C PRO A 35 7.34 -4.49 6.72
N MET A 36 6.54 -5.54 6.50
CA MET A 36 6.43 -6.25 5.23
C MET A 36 4.99 -6.76 5.02
N VAL A 37 4.57 -6.82 3.75
CA VAL A 37 3.29 -7.39 3.31
C VAL A 37 3.52 -8.38 2.17
N ALA A 38 2.69 -9.41 2.06
CA ALA A 38 2.76 -10.35 0.93
C ALA A 38 1.71 -9.97 -0.13
N VAL A 39 2.06 -10.16 -1.40
CA VAL A 39 1.16 -9.94 -2.52
C VAL A 39 0.29 -11.18 -2.74
N GLU A 40 -1.02 -11.01 -2.60
CA GLU A 40 -2.00 -12.11 -2.67
C GLU A 40 -2.73 -12.15 -4.03
N SER A 41 -2.73 -11.06 -4.79
CA SER A 41 -3.44 -10.93 -6.07
C SER A 41 -2.53 -10.45 -7.21
N GLY A 42 -2.98 -10.65 -8.46
CA GLY A 42 -2.30 -10.16 -9.66
C GLY A 42 -2.64 -8.72 -10.04
N SER A 43 -3.28 -7.93 -9.16
CA SER A 43 -3.73 -6.57 -9.52
C SER A 43 -2.57 -5.60 -9.78
N MET A 44 -1.36 -5.94 -9.32
CA MET A 44 -0.14 -5.16 -9.48
C MET A 44 0.82 -5.72 -10.52
N GLU A 45 0.43 -6.74 -11.30
CA GLU A 45 1.25 -7.26 -12.38
C GLU A 45 1.44 -6.21 -13.50
N PRO A 46 2.60 -6.20 -14.20
CA PRO A 46 3.77 -7.06 -14.01
C PRO A 46 4.75 -6.55 -12.93
N HIS A 47 4.43 -5.46 -12.23
CA HIS A 47 5.37 -4.79 -11.33
C HIS A 47 5.50 -5.47 -9.96
N MET A 48 4.44 -6.15 -9.51
CA MET A 48 4.44 -7.06 -8.37
C MET A 48 3.62 -8.30 -8.70
N GLU A 49 4.18 -9.47 -8.40
CA GLU A 49 3.57 -10.76 -8.70
C GLU A 49 3.03 -11.39 -7.41
N ARG A 50 2.01 -12.25 -7.54
CA ARG A 50 1.51 -13.04 -6.41
C ARG A 50 2.66 -13.84 -5.78
N GLY A 51 2.79 -13.74 -4.46
CA GLY A 51 3.87 -14.39 -3.72
C GLY A 51 5.13 -13.55 -3.58
N ASP A 52 5.15 -12.31 -4.06
CA ASP A 52 6.18 -11.34 -3.71
C ASP A 52 6.01 -10.88 -2.24
N LEU A 53 7.14 -10.64 -1.56
CA LEU A 53 7.15 -9.96 -0.26
C LEU A 53 7.59 -8.52 -0.46
N ILE A 54 6.79 -7.58 0.01
CA ILE A 54 7.03 -6.15 -0.15
C ILE A 54 7.43 -5.56 1.19
N VAL A 55 8.62 -4.98 1.27
CA VAL A 55 9.03 -4.14 2.41
C VAL A 55 8.31 -2.80 2.30
N VAL A 56 7.71 -2.39 3.39
CA VAL A 56 6.90 -1.18 3.47
C VAL A 56 7.44 -0.23 4.54
N SER A 57 7.15 1.06 4.39
CA SER A 57 7.48 2.08 5.40
C SER A 57 6.29 3.00 5.64
N GLU A 58 6.38 3.84 6.67
CA GLU A 58 5.54 5.03 6.74
C GLU A 58 5.80 5.91 5.48
N PRO A 59 4.78 6.50 4.85
CA PRO A 59 4.98 7.26 3.59
C PRO A 59 6.02 8.37 3.70
N ALA A 60 5.95 9.19 4.75
CA ALA A 60 6.92 10.27 4.98
C ALA A 60 8.32 9.80 5.43
N ARG A 61 8.54 8.50 5.65
CA ARG A 61 9.81 7.98 6.18
C ARG A 61 10.97 8.13 5.20
N PHE A 62 10.69 7.80 3.94
CA PHE A 62 11.63 7.87 2.82
C PHE A 62 10.98 8.51 1.59
N GLY A 63 9.74 8.98 1.71
CA GLY A 63 8.96 9.61 0.65
C GLY A 63 9.44 11.03 0.36
N GLY A 64 9.16 11.49 -0.86
CA GLY A 64 9.53 12.82 -1.33
C GLY A 64 8.58 13.92 -0.85
N ASP A 65 8.64 15.06 -1.52
CA ASP A 65 7.81 16.26 -1.39
C ASP A 65 6.32 16.09 -1.84
N GLY A 66 5.84 14.86 -1.95
CA GLY A 66 4.45 14.57 -2.32
C GLY A 66 3.45 14.79 -1.18
N VAL A 67 2.16 14.84 -1.52
CA VAL A 67 1.07 15.02 -0.54
C VAL A 67 1.10 13.87 0.47
N ALA A 68 1.11 14.20 1.77
CA ALA A 68 1.24 13.22 2.86
C ALA A 68 2.45 12.26 2.73
N GLY A 69 3.50 12.66 2.01
CA GLY A 69 4.68 11.84 1.74
C GLY A 69 4.51 10.83 0.60
N VAL A 70 3.40 10.91 -0.16
CA VAL A 70 3.10 10.05 -1.31
C VAL A 70 3.22 10.88 -2.59
N ARG A 71 4.11 10.49 -3.49
CA ARG A 71 4.27 11.11 -4.80
C ARG A 71 3.43 10.37 -5.84
N THR A 72 2.50 11.07 -6.45
CA THR A 72 1.53 10.44 -7.35
C THR A 72 2.11 10.21 -8.75
N ALA A 73 1.50 9.31 -9.52
CA ALA A 73 1.96 9.01 -10.88
C ALA A 73 1.83 10.21 -11.84
N HIS A 74 0.90 11.14 -11.60
CA HIS A 74 0.72 12.33 -12.44
C HIS A 74 1.80 13.36 -12.16
N GLU A 75 2.18 13.54 -10.89
CA GLU A 75 3.17 14.54 -10.44
C GLU A 75 4.62 14.05 -10.50
N ALA A 76 4.87 12.73 -10.39
CA ALA A 76 6.22 12.18 -10.28
C ALA A 76 7.08 12.50 -11.51
N PRO A 77 8.31 13.03 -11.41
CA PRO A 77 9.13 13.24 -12.59
C PRO A 77 9.46 11.89 -13.28
N ALA A 78 9.87 11.92 -14.56
CA ALA A 78 9.99 10.70 -15.36
C ALA A 78 11.00 9.68 -14.81
N GLU A 79 12.00 10.17 -14.09
CA GLU A 79 13.03 9.41 -13.36
C GLU A 79 12.53 8.82 -12.04
N HIS A 80 11.47 9.37 -11.44
CA HIS A 80 10.90 8.84 -10.20
C HIS A 80 9.99 7.66 -10.52
N ARG A 81 10.57 6.46 -10.42
CA ARG A 81 9.87 5.20 -10.69
C ARG A 81 9.92 4.28 -9.48
N THR A 82 8.76 3.80 -9.07
CA THR A 82 8.63 2.70 -8.10
C THR A 82 8.14 1.45 -8.83
N PHE A 83 8.84 0.34 -8.60
CA PHE A 83 8.54 -0.96 -9.21
C PHE A 83 8.46 -0.94 -10.75
N GLY A 84 9.19 -0.02 -11.40
CA GLY A 84 9.27 0.08 -12.85
C GLY A 84 8.34 1.13 -13.48
N ALA A 85 7.37 1.69 -12.74
CA ALA A 85 6.45 2.72 -13.23
C ALA A 85 6.45 3.98 -12.36
N ARG A 86 5.94 5.10 -12.91
CA ARG A 86 5.89 6.41 -12.22
C ARG A 86 4.97 6.38 -11.01
N GLY A 87 5.26 7.24 -10.02
CA GLY A 87 4.46 7.38 -8.80
C GLY A 87 4.67 6.26 -7.79
N ASP A 88 4.21 6.48 -6.57
CA ASP A 88 4.39 5.58 -5.44
C ASP A 88 3.25 4.56 -5.34
N VAL A 89 3.56 3.42 -4.72
CA VAL A 89 2.59 2.35 -4.44
C VAL A 89 2.30 2.36 -2.95
N ILE A 90 1.03 2.46 -2.58
CA ILE A 90 0.58 2.58 -1.19
C ILE A 90 -0.24 1.37 -0.78
N VAL A 91 -0.12 1.00 0.50
CA VAL A 91 -0.97 0.01 1.16
C VAL A 91 -2.01 0.75 1.98
N PHE A 92 -3.29 0.49 1.74
CA PHE A 92 -4.39 1.17 2.41
C PHE A 92 -5.54 0.24 2.76
N SER A 93 -6.38 0.67 3.69
CA SER A 93 -7.64 -0.02 4.01
C SER A 93 -8.81 0.59 3.26
N SER A 94 -9.72 -0.26 2.80
CA SER A 94 -10.95 0.14 2.13
C SER A 94 -12.19 -0.31 2.92
N PRO A 95 -13.23 0.55 3.06
CA PRO A 95 -14.51 0.14 3.63
C PRO A 95 -15.28 -0.80 2.68
N ALA A 96 -14.97 -0.81 1.39
CA ALA A 96 -15.55 -1.75 0.43
C ALA A 96 -15.00 -3.18 0.60
N LEU A 97 -13.78 -3.30 1.14
CA LEU A 97 -13.11 -4.57 1.44
C LEU A 97 -12.58 -4.57 2.90
N PRO A 98 -13.48 -4.62 3.91
CA PRO A 98 -13.07 -4.56 5.31
C PRO A 98 -12.07 -5.65 5.67
N GLY A 99 -11.04 -5.30 6.43
CA GLY A 99 -10.01 -6.24 6.90
C GLY A 99 -8.95 -6.61 5.85
N THR A 100 -9.23 -6.41 4.56
CA THR A 100 -8.29 -6.73 3.47
C THR A 100 -7.52 -5.48 3.04
N PRO A 101 -6.21 -5.39 3.29
CA PRO A 101 -5.41 -4.28 2.79
C PRO A 101 -5.28 -4.36 1.27
N ILE A 102 -5.32 -3.20 0.61
CA ILE A 102 -5.14 -3.07 -0.84
C ILE A 102 -3.78 -2.41 -1.06
N ILE A 103 -2.98 -2.96 -1.97
CA ILE A 103 -1.69 -2.38 -2.40
C ILE A 103 -1.80 -1.94 -3.84
N HIS A 104 -1.91 -0.63 -4.10
CA HIS A 104 -2.09 -0.09 -5.45
C HIS A 104 -1.31 1.22 -5.64
N ARG A 105 -1.12 1.62 -6.90
CA ARG A 105 -0.41 2.83 -7.26
C ARG A 105 -1.29 4.06 -7.03
N ALA A 106 -0.73 5.09 -6.41
CA ALA A 106 -1.35 6.40 -6.31
C ALA A 106 -1.21 7.12 -7.65
N HIS A 107 -2.32 7.37 -8.34
CA HIS A 107 -2.29 8.02 -9.64
C HIS A 107 -2.25 9.54 -9.49
N PHE A 108 -3.15 10.12 -8.71
CA PHE A 108 -3.20 11.56 -8.42
C PHE A 108 -3.92 11.83 -7.09
N HIS A 109 -3.73 13.02 -6.56
CA HIS A 109 -4.39 13.52 -5.35
C HIS A 109 -5.52 14.48 -5.75
N VAL A 110 -6.61 14.47 -5.00
CA VAL A 110 -7.77 15.35 -5.20
C VAL A 110 -8.17 15.98 -3.87
N GLU A 111 -8.64 17.21 -3.92
CA GLU A 111 -9.21 17.93 -2.77
C GLU A 111 -10.73 17.75 -2.69
N ALA A 112 -11.29 17.92 -1.49
CA ALA A 112 -12.73 17.88 -1.29
C ALA A 112 -13.44 18.94 -2.15
N GLY A 113 -14.43 18.49 -2.93
CA GLY A 113 -15.20 19.31 -3.86
C GLY A 113 -14.63 19.36 -5.28
N GLU A 114 -13.47 18.77 -5.54
CA GLU A 114 -12.89 18.78 -6.89
C GLU A 114 -13.59 17.84 -7.86
N ASN A 115 -13.70 18.29 -9.10
CA ASN A 115 -14.04 17.44 -10.22
C ASN A 115 -12.81 16.60 -10.60
N TRP A 116 -12.75 15.37 -10.08
CA TRP A 116 -11.63 14.48 -10.36
C TRP A 116 -11.71 13.81 -11.73
N TYR A 117 -12.85 13.90 -12.44
CA TYR A 117 -12.97 13.42 -13.82
C TYR A 117 -12.00 14.17 -14.75
N ASP A 118 -11.78 15.47 -14.53
CA ASP A 118 -10.94 16.29 -15.40
C ASP A 118 -9.44 15.91 -15.32
N GLU A 119 -9.00 15.36 -14.19
CA GLU A 119 -7.64 14.87 -13.96
C GLU A 119 -7.49 13.38 -14.33
N ALA A 120 -8.60 12.64 -14.40
CA ALA A 120 -8.58 11.21 -14.64
C ALA A 120 -8.08 10.87 -16.05
N ASN A 121 -7.32 9.77 -16.17
CA ASN A 121 -7.04 9.18 -17.47
C ASN A 121 -8.33 8.53 -18.02
N PRO A 122 -8.85 8.96 -19.19
CA PRO A 122 -10.08 8.42 -19.77
C PRO A 122 -10.02 6.91 -20.03
N GLU A 123 -8.83 6.35 -20.30
CA GLU A 123 -8.65 4.91 -20.52
C GLU A 123 -8.96 4.07 -19.26
N TYR A 124 -8.91 4.71 -18.08
CA TYR A 124 -9.15 4.05 -16.78
C TYR A 124 -10.56 4.32 -16.25
N LEU A 125 -11.42 4.93 -17.05
CA LEU A 125 -12.84 5.18 -16.75
C LEU A 125 -13.74 4.18 -17.47
N PRO A 126 -15.02 4.05 -17.08
CA PRO A 126 -16.00 3.27 -17.83
C PRO A 126 -16.23 3.85 -19.23
N PRO A 127 -16.43 3.01 -20.27
CA PRO A 127 -16.87 3.47 -21.57
C PRO A 127 -18.17 4.26 -21.47
N GLY A 128 -18.23 5.40 -22.14
CA GLY A 128 -19.42 6.26 -22.20
C GLY A 128 -19.55 7.25 -21.05
N VAL A 129 -18.69 7.21 -20.03
CA VAL A 129 -18.63 8.24 -18.99
C VAL A 129 -17.99 9.50 -19.58
N ASP A 130 -18.72 10.60 -19.57
CA ASP A 130 -18.29 11.88 -20.15
C ASP A 130 -18.18 13.02 -19.14
N SER A 131 -18.56 12.78 -17.88
CA SER A 131 -18.58 13.81 -16.85
C SER A 131 -18.49 13.26 -15.43
N CYS A 132 -18.12 14.15 -14.52
CA CYS A 132 -18.09 13.91 -13.08
C CYS A 132 -19.44 13.44 -12.52
N ALA A 133 -20.55 13.95 -13.05
CA ALA A 133 -21.89 13.59 -12.56
C ALA A 133 -22.23 12.10 -12.76
N GLU A 134 -21.53 11.42 -13.67
CA GLU A 134 -21.72 10.00 -13.96
C GLU A 134 -20.80 9.09 -13.12
N LEU A 135 -19.87 9.67 -12.35
CA LEU A 135 -18.95 8.95 -11.49
C LEU A 135 -19.40 9.00 -10.03
N THR A 136 -19.27 7.86 -9.34
CA THR A 136 -19.43 7.81 -7.89
C THR A 136 -18.34 8.65 -7.22
N ASP A 137 -18.69 9.35 -6.14
CA ASP A 137 -17.78 10.20 -5.38
C ASP A 137 -17.13 11.31 -6.24
N CYS A 138 -17.85 11.83 -7.23
CA CYS A 138 -17.46 12.99 -8.04
C CYS A 138 -18.60 14.04 -8.04
N PRO A 139 -18.37 15.29 -7.61
CA PRO A 139 -17.11 15.83 -7.09
C PRO A 139 -16.63 15.11 -5.82
N ALA A 140 -15.33 15.14 -5.57
CA ALA A 140 -14.69 14.39 -4.49
C ALA A 140 -15.30 14.74 -3.12
N PRO A 141 -15.91 13.79 -2.39
CA PRO A 141 -16.52 14.08 -1.08
C PRO A 141 -15.49 14.34 0.02
N ARG A 142 -14.21 14.04 -0.22
CA ARG A 142 -13.08 14.14 0.73
C ARG A 142 -11.77 14.22 -0.02
N SER A 143 -10.79 14.92 0.53
CA SER A 143 -9.43 14.99 -0.04
C SER A 143 -8.69 13.67 0.13
N GLY A 144 -8.04 13.18 -0.93
CA GLY A 144 -7.27 11.94 -0.89
C GLY A 144 -6.79 11.52 -2.27
N PHE A 145 -6.44 10.24 -2.41
CA PHE A 145 -5.82 9.70 -3.61
C PHE A 145 -6.81 8.88 -4.44
N ILE A 146 -6.72 9.06 -5.76
CA ILE A 146 -7.26 8.15 -6.75
C ILE A 146 -6.19 7.10 -7.03
N THR A 147 -6.56 5.82 -6.90
CA THR A 147 -5.63 4.69 -6.92
C THR A 147 -6.01 3.66 -7.97
N LYS A 148 -5.04 2.87 -8.41
CA LYS A 148 -5.27 1.81 -9.39
C LYS A 148 -4.23 0.70 -9.21
N GLY A 149 -4.67 -0.55 -9.33
CA GLY A 149 -3.76 -1.66 -9.56
C GLY A 149 -3.13 -1.55 -10.95
N ASP A 150 -1.84 -1.81 -11.06
CA ASP A 150 -1.11 -1.68 -12.32
C ASP A 150 -1.72 -2.54 -13.45
N ALA A 151 -2.22 -3.74 -13.11
CA ALA A 151 -2.91 -4.66 -14.02
C ALA A 151 -4.42 -4.37 -14.16
N ASN A 152 -5.01 -3.54 -13.30
CA ASN A 152 -6.45 -3.30 -13.33
C ASN A 152 -6.83 -2.47 -14.57
N ALA A 153 -8.03 -2.66 -15.11
CA ALA A 153 -8.50 -1.85 -16.25
C ALA A 153 -8.92 -0.43 -15.86
N ARG A 154 -9.34 -0.22 -14.60
CA ARG A 154 -9.94 1.05 -14.14
C ARG A 154 -9.49 1.40 -12.73
N TYR A 155 -9.68 2.66 -12.35
CA TYR A 155 -9.43 3.14 -10.99
C TYR A 155 -10.23 2.36 -9.93
N ASP A 156 -9.70 2.32 -8.71
CA ASP A 156 -10.35 1.65 -7.59
C ASP A 156 -11.69 2.29 -7.21
N GLN A 157 -11.79 3.61 -7.40
CA GLN A 157 -12.99 4.42 -7.19
C GLN A 157 -14.10 4.09 -8.17
N VAL A 158 -13.73 3.65 -9.38
CA VAL A 158 -14.67 3.24 -10.43
C VAL A 158 -15.07 1.77 -10.26
N ASN A 159 -14.12 0.90 -9.96
CA ASN A 159 -14.37 -0.54 -9.82
C ASN A 159 -15.08 -0.91 -8.50
N GLY A 160 -15.26 0.04 -7.59
CA GLY A 160 -15.82 -0.23 -6.27
C GLY A 160 -14.84 -0.94 -5.32
N ASN A 161 -13.56 -1.02 -5.67
CA ASN A 161 -12.52 -1.57 -4.79
C ASN A 161 -12.29 -0.65 -3.59
N SER A 162 -12.36 0.66 -3.82
CA SER A 162 -12.23 1.65 -2.75
C SER A 162 -12.81 3.00 -3.14
N PRO A 163 -13.48 3.73 -2.23
CA PRO A 163 -13.71 5.17 -2.43
C PRO A 163 -12.36 5.92 -2.42
N ILE A 164 -12.40 7.25 -2.51
CA ILE A 164 -11.19 8.09 -2.44
C ILE A 164 -10.36 7.74 -1.20
N VAL A 165 -9.07 7.41 -1.43
CA VAL A 165 -8.17 6.90 -0.40
C VAL A 165 -7.57 8.07 0.36
N THR A 166 -8.07 8.32 1.55
CA THR A 166 -7.59 9.43 2.38
C THR A 166 -6.36 9.05 3.18
N ARG A 167 -5.64 10.08 3.63
CA ARG A 167 -4.42 9.93 4.43
C ARG A 167 -4.60 8.99 5.63
N ASP A 168 -5.72 9.05 6.36
CA ASP A 168 -5.97 8.19 7.53
C ASP A 168 -6.15 6.70 7.18
N ARG A 169 -6.42 6.39 5.91
CA ARG A 169 -6.55 5.01 5.42
C ARG A 169 -5.26 4.43 4.86
N ILE A 170 -4.26 5.28 4.60
CA ILE A 170 -2.94 4.84 4.16
C ILE A 170 -2.22 4.24 5.37
N ARG A 171 -1.89 2.96 5.26
CA ARG A 171 -1.17 2.22 6.30
C ARG A 171 0.34 2.33 6.10
N SER A 172 0.78 2.27 4.85
CA SER A 172 2.20 2.30 4.50
C SER A 172 2.42 2.55 3.01
N GLU A 173 3.67 2.77 2.62
CA GLU A 173 4.14 2.87 1.25
C GLU A 173 5.10 1.71 0.94
N ALA A 174 4.96 1.11 -0.23
CA ALA A 174 5.80 0.03 -0.72
C ALA A 174 7.16 0.56 -1.17
N ARG A 175 8.24 -0.06 -0.70
CA ARG A 175 9.62 0.40 -0.94
C ARG A 175 10.45 -0.59 -1.74
N VAL A 176 10.44 -1.86 -1.33
CA VAL A 176 11.31 -2.89 -1.90
C VAL A 176 10.51 -4.15 -2.14
N ARG A 177 10.69 -4.74 -3.32
CA ARG A 177 10.11 -6.02 -3.72
C ARG A 177 11.15 -7.11 -3.54
N ILE A 178 10.79 -8.17 -2.82
CA ILE A 178 11.61 -9.37 -2.67
C ILE A 178 10.86 -10.53 -3.34
N PRO A 179 11.28 -10.94 -4.55
CA PRO A 179 10.57 -11.95 -5.33
C PRO A 179 10.42 -13.28 -4.58
N MET A 180 9.28 -13.94 -4.78
CA MET A 180 8.97 -15.30 -4.29
C MET A 180 8.97 -15.54 -2.77
N LEU A 181 9.45 -14.61 -1.94
CA LEU A 181 9.49 -14.80 -0.48
C LEU A 181 8.13 -14.71 0.21
N GLY A 182 7.15 -14.08 -0.43
CA GLY A 182 5.77 -14.05 0.05
C GLY A 182 5.12 -15.43 0.04
N HIS A 183 5.52 -16.36 -0.83
CA HIS A 183 5.03 -17.75 -0.83
C HIS A 183 5.28 -18.46 0.50
N ILE A 184 6.36 -18.12 1.23
CA ILE A 184 6.62 -18.69 2.55
C ILE A 184 5.54 -18.23 3.54
N ARG A 185 5.12 -16.96 3.46
CA ARG A 185 4.04 -16.43 4.31
C ARG A 185 2.68 -17.03 3.92
N LEU A 186 2.37 -17.11 2.63
CA LEU A 186 1.09 -17.63 2.13
C LEU A 186 0.91 -19.11 2.51
N THR A 187 1.95 -19.92 2.31
CA THR A 187 1.91 -21.35 2.71
C THR A 187 1.79 -21.55 4.22
N LEU A 188 2.38 -20.68 5.05
CA LEU A 188 2.23 -20.72 6.51
C LEU A 188 0.88 -20.17 7.00
N ALA A 189 0.24 -19.27 6.24
CA ALA A 189 -1.08 -18.72 6.54
C ALA A 189 -2.23 -19.62 6.08
N GLY A 190 -1.97 -20.61 5.22
CA GLY A 190 -2.95 -21.57 4.74
C GLY A 190 -3.78 -21.08 3.56
N GLU A 191 -3.26 -20.13 2.78
CA GLU A 191 -3.87 -19.59 1.56
C GLU A 191 -3.10 -19.97 0.30
#